data_AF-A0A2D6JZY3-F1
#
_entry.id   AF-A0A2D6JZY3-F1
#
_cell.length_a   1.000
_cell.length_b   1.000
_cell.length_c   1.000
_cell.angle_alpha   90.00
_cell.angle_beta   90.00
_cell.angle_gamma   90.00
#
_symmetry.space_group_name_H-M   'P 1'
#
loop_
_entity.id
_entity.type
_entity.pdbx_description
1 polymer ?
#
loop_
_entity_poly.entity_id
_entity_poly.type
_entity_poly.pdbx_seq_one_letter_code
_entity_poly.pdbx_strand_id
1 'polypeptide(L)'
;MDRKAGLASALGLSIAMSFNAYSADNDEFTVNFNQNRVEFNCLKDFPQGQPTMQALDKIDRAFHGGREGTISFLMLSDVERQNKLKETFGYANVILKHVSQKYKTADDPLRFSVKLLEENHPILSGSKFFSKIEKKCSMP
;
A
#
# COMPACT_ATOMS: atom_id res chain seq x y z
N MET A 1 -10.34 26.06 -13.42
CA MET A 1 -9.63 26.25 -12.14
C MET A 1 -9.10 24.89 -11.71
N ASP A 2 -7.92 24.51 -12.21
CA ASP A 2 -7.28 23.24 -11.90
C ASP A 2 -6.39 23.39 -10.67
N ARG A 3 -6.81 22.82 -9.54
CA ARG A 3 -5.92 22.62 -8.38
C ARG A 3 -5.59 21.13 -8.28
N LYS A 4 -4.51 20.73 -8.95
CA LYS A 4 -3.75 19.53 -8.59
C LYS A 4 -3.13 19.76 -7.22
N ALA A 5 -3.83 19.39 -6.16
CA ALA A 5 -3.23 19.30 -4.83
C ALA A 5 -2.48 17.95 -4.73
N GLY A 6 -1.26 17.92 -5.26
CA GLY A 6 -0.31 16.87 -4.94
C GLY A 6 0.21 17.09 -3.53
N LEU A 7 -0.13 16.19 -2.60
CA LEU A 7 0.48 16.13 -1.27
C LEU A 7 1.91 15.57 -1.40
N ALA A 8 2.85 16.41 -1.82
CA ALA A 8 4.25 16.15 -1.57
C ALA A 8 4.57 16.68 -0.16
N SER A 9 4.53 15.80 0.84
CA SER A 9 5.14 16.11 2.13
C SER A 9 6.63 16.32 1.92
N ALA A 10 7.05 17.57 2.11
CA ALA A 10 8.43 18.02 2.10
C ALA A 10 9.17 17.48 3.33
N LEU A 11 9.72 16.26 3.21
CA LEU A 11 10.90 15.83 3.93
C LEU A 11 11.75 15.06 2.92
N GLY A 12 12.80 15.71 2.42
CA GLY A 12 13.80 15.08 1.57
C GLY A 12 14.64 14.07 2.38
N LEU A 13 14.04 12.94 2.74
CA LEU A 13 14.79 11.71 2.89
C LEU A 13 14.79 11.05 1.53
N SER A 14 15.97 10.92 0.92
CA SER A 14 16.19 10.01 -0.19
C SER A 14 15.92 8.59 0.32
N ILE A 15 14.69 8.12 0.11
CA ILE A 15 14.27 6.77 0.47
C ILE A 15 14.90 5.82 -0.54
N ALA A 16 15.82 4.98 -0.07
CA ALA A 16 16.32 3.85 -0.84
C ALA A 16 15.36 2.68 -0.66
N MET A 17 14.69 2.25 -1.74
CA MET A 17 14.08 0.93 -1.81
C MET A 17 15.07 -0.03 -2.48
N SER A 18 15.46 -1.09 -1.79
CA SER A 18 16.25 -2.18 -2.36
C SER A 18 15.41 -3.44 -2.45
N PHE A 19 15.44 -4.06 -3.63
CA PHE A 19 14.78 -5.33 -3.88
C PHE A 19 15.82 -6.42 -3.78
N ASN A 20 15.77 -7.20 -2.69
CA ASN A 20 16.67 -8.32 -2.48
C ASN A 20 15.83 -9.61 -2.51
N ALA A 21 15.78 -10.25 -3.67
CA ALA A 21 15.21 -11.59 -3.77
C ALA A 21 16.18 -12.59 -3.13
N TYR A 22 15.87 -13.04 -1.91
CA TYR A 22 16.55 -14.15 -1.26
C TYR A 22 15.51 -15.22 -0.94
N SER A 23 15.53 -16.33 -1.67
CA SER A 23 15.06 -17.65 -1.23
C SER A 23 15.47 -18.71 -2.26
N ALA A 24 15.69 -19.94 -1.80
CA ALA A 24 15.96 -21.13 -2.64
C ALA A 24 14.70 -21.64 -3.35
N ASP A 25 13.52 -21.20 -2.91
CA ASP A 25 12.23 -21.44 -3.55
C ASP A 25 11.79 -20.12 -4.24
N ASN A 26 11.51 -20.18 -5.54
CA ASN A 26 11.24 -19.00 -6.40
C ASN A 26 10.04 -18.16 -5.93
N ASP A 27 9.23 -18.68 -5.02
CA ASP A 27 7.99 -18.10 -4.53
C ASP A 27 8.19 -17.03 -3.46
N GLU A 28 9.37 -16.86 -2.87
CA GLU A 28 9.58 -15.88 -1.80
C GLU A 28 10.55 -14.75 -2.18
N PHE A 29 10.32 -13.56 -1.62
CA PHE A 29 11.22 -12.43 -1.74
C PHE A 29 11.12 -11.46 -0.58
N THR A 30 12.20 -10.74 -0.36
CA THR A 30 12.29 -9.67 0.62
C THR A 30 12.33 -8.31 -0.08
N VAL A 31 11.58 -7.35 0.45
CA VAL A 31 11.67 -5.94 0.09
C VAL A 31 12.04 -5.12 1.32
N ASN A 32 12.98 -4.19 1.15
CA ASN A 32 13.30 -3.22 2.19
C ASN A 32 12.56 -1.91 1.90
N PHE A 33 11.64 -1.55 2.80
CA PHE A 33 10.99 -0.24 2.83
C PHE A 33 11.60 0.57 3.97
N ASN A 34 12.52 1.49 3.67
CA ASN A 34 13.32 2.18 4.69
C ASN A 34 14.12 1.19 5.56
N GLN A 35 13.87 1.20 6.87
CA GLN A 35 14.47 0.29 7.86
C GLN A 35 13.62 -0.98 8.07
N ASN A 36 12.50 -1.12 7.38
CA ASN A 36 11.58 -2.23 7.55
C ASN A 36 11.78 -3.26 6.43
N ARG A 37 12.29 -4.43 6.82
CA ARG A 37 12.41 -5.59 5.97
C ARG A 37 11.08 -6.34 5.96
N VAL A 38 10.49 -6.53 4.79
CA VAL A 38 9.22 -7.26 4.62
C VAL A 38 9.43 -8.44 3.69
N GLU A 39 8.92 -9.58 4.11
CA GLU A 39 8.92 -10.81 3.34
C GLU A 39 7.55 -11.03 2.69
N PHE A 40 7.60 -11.46 1.43
CA PHE A 40 6.43 -11.75 0.63
C PHE A 40 6.56 -13.12 -0.01
N ASN A 41 5.41 -13.77 -0.14
CA ASN A 41 5.27 -15.03 -0.85
C ASN A 41 4.37 -14.81 -2.08
N CYS A 42 4.84 -15.14 -3.29
CA CYS A 42 4.14 -14.95 -4.55
C CYS A 42 2.78 -15.64 -4.56
N LEU A 43 2.67 -16.88 -4.08
CA LEU A 43 1.39 -17.61 -4.10
C LEU A 43 0.36 -17.01 -3.14
N LYS A 44 0.81 -16.47 -2.00
CA LYS A 44 -0.07 -15.95 -0.94
C LYS A 44 -0.36 -14.44 -1.08
N ASP A 45 0.69 -13.66 -1.31
CA ASP A 45 0.64 -12.20 -1.29
C ASP A 45 0.42 -11.63 -2.70
N PHE A 46 0.86 -12.33 -3.76
CA PHE A 46 0.76 -11.88 -5.14
C PHE A 46 0.29 -12.97 -6.12
N PRO A 47 -0.84 -13.66 -5.88
CA PRO A 47 -1.30 -14.75 -6.73
C PRO A 47 -1.45 -14.26 -8.19
N GLN A 48 -0.82 -14.99 -9.12
CA GLN A 48 -0.76 -14.62 -10.53
C GLN A 48 -0.14 -13.23 -10.80
N GLY A 49 0.68 -12.72 -9.88
CA GLY A 49 1.30 -11.40 -9.96
C GLY A 49 0.43 -10.25 -9.48
N GLN A 50 -0.81 -10.51 -9.05
CA GLN A 50 -1.72 -9.48 -8.54
C GLN A 50 -1.65 -9.40 -7.01
N PRO A 51 -1.48 -8.21 -6.41
CA PRO A 51 -1.43 -8.10 -4.95
C PRO A 51 -2.75 -8.52 -4.30
N THR A 52 -2.68 -9.11 -3.12
CA THR A 52 -3.84 -9.22 -2.23
C THR A 52 -4.01 -7.96 -1.38
N MET A 53 -5.19 -7.74 -0.81
CA MET A 53 -5.38 -6.64 0.16
C MET A 53 -4.45 -6.77 1.38
N GLN A 54 -4.18 -8.01 1.82
CA GLN A 54 -3.24 -8.28 2.92
C GLN A 54 -1.81 -7.90 2.52
N ALA A 55 -1.40 -8.15 1.28
CA ALA A 55 -0.10 -7.73 0.78
C ALA A 55 0.03 -6.20 0.74
N LEU A 56 -1.01 -5.50 0.28
CA LEU A 56 -1.06 -4.04 0.30
C LEU A 56 -0.98 -3.47 1.73
N ASP A 57 -1.67 -4.08 2.69
CA ASP A 57 -1.59 -3.70 4.11
C ASP A 57 -0.18 -3.90 4.68
N LYS A 58 0.48 -5.03 4.37
CA LYS A 58 1.88 -5.27 4.75
C LYS A 58 2.79 -4.17 4.22
N ILE A 59 2.64 -3.78 2.96
CA ILE A 59 3.44 -2.71 2.34
C ILE A 59 3.16 -1.37 3.03
N ASP A 60 1.89 -1.02 3.22
CA ASP A 60 1.50 0.25 3.85
C ASP A 60 2.07 0.35 5.27
N ARG A 61 1.87 -0.68 6.09
CA ARG A 61 2.45 -0.75 7.45
C ARG A 61 3.97 -0.63 7.43
N ALA A 62 4.65 -1.20 6.45
CA ALA A 62 6.10 -1.09 6.34
C ALA A 62 6.57 0.34 6.08
N PHE A 63 5.83 1.15 5.32
CA PHE A 63 6.10 2.58 5.21
C PHE A 63 5.77 3.35 6.49
N HIS A 64 4.84 2.85 7.31
CA HIS A 64 4.41 3.49 8.56
C HIS A 64 5.12 2.98 9.84
N GLY A 65 6.17 2.17 9.71
CA GLY A 65 6.93 1.63 10.85
C GLY A 65 6.16 0.57 11.63
N GLY A 66 5.38 -0.27 10.95
CA GLY A 66 4.52 -1.31 11.52
C GLY A 66 3.14 -0.83 11.98
N ARG A 67 2.92 0.49 12.03
CA ARG A 67 1.63 1.08 12.42
C ARG A 67 0.59 0.96 11.31
N GLU A 68 -0.68 0.93 11.71
CA GLU A 68 -1.81 0.92 10.78
C GLU A 68 -1.76 2.13 9.84
N GLY A 69 -1.89 1.85 8.55
CA GLY A 69 -1.96 2.86 7.51
C GLY A 69 -3.38 3.05 6.97
N THR A 70 -3.47 3.67 5.79
CA THR A 70 -4.77 3.92 5.15
C THR A 70 -5.38 2.62 4.62
N ILE A 71 -4.56 1.67 4.16
CA ILE A 71 -5.05 0.37 3.67
C ILE A 71 -5.65 -0.44 4.82
N SER A 72 -5.00 -0.47 5.99
CA SER A 72 -5.54 -1.13 7.20
C SER A 72 -6.94 -0.63 7.53
N PHE A 73 -7.13 0.70 7.49
CA PHE A 73 -8.43 1.32 7.72
C PHE A 73 -9.48 0.91 6.68
N LEU A 74 -9.11 0.78 5.40
CA LEU A 74 -10.02 0.33 4.34
C LEU A 74 -10.41 -1.14 4.46
N MET A 75 -9.60 -1.97 5.10
CA MET A 75 -9.90 -3.38 5.33
C MET A 75 -10.85 -3.64 6.50
N LEU A 76 -11.05 -2.66 7.39
CA LEU A 76 -12.02 -2.76 8.48
C LEU A 76 -13.46 -2.94 7.96
N SER A 77 -14.34 -3.53 8.76
CA SER A 77 -15.78 -3.53 8.45
C SER A 77 -16.36 -2.10 8.44
N ASP A 78 -17.55 -1.92 7.88
CA ASP A 78 -18.24 -0.62 7.89
C ASP A 78 -18.41 -0.07 9.32
N VAL A 79 -18.76 -0.93 10.28
CA VAL A 79 -18.96 -0.56 11.69
C VAL A 79 -17.63 -0.12 12.32
N GLU A 80 -16.57 -0.91 12.13
CA GLU A 80 -15.24 -0.59 12.65
C GLU A 80 -14.68 0.70 12.04
N ARG A 81 -14.88 0.94 10.73
CA ARG A 81 -14.49 2.21 10.10
C ARG A 81 -15.23 3.39 10.71
N GLN A 82 -16.54 3.30 10.94
CA GLN A 82 -17.30 4.38 11.57
C GLN A 82 -16.82 4.65 12.99
N ASN A 83 -16.50 3.62 13.76
CA ASN A 83 -15.95 3.78 15.11
C ASN A 83 -14.56 4.43 15.07
N LYS A 84 -13.66 3.96 14.20
CA LYS A 84 -12.33 4.55 14.01
C LYS A 84 -12.41 6.01 13.58
N LEU A 85 -13.38 6.37 12.73
CA LEU A 85 -13.62 7.76 12.35
C LEU A 85 -14.08 8.61 13.54
N LYS A 86 -14.91 8.12 14.46
CA LYS A 86 -15.28 8.86 15.67
C LYS A 86 -14.09 9.15 16.58
N GLU A 87 -13.11 8.25 16.60
CA GLU A 87 -11.88 8.35 17.40
C GLU A 87 -10.78 9.17 16.70
N THR A 88 -10.91 9.42 15.40
CA THR A 88 -9.94 10.17 14.60
C THR A 88 -10.37 11.62 14.50
N PHE A 89 -9.48 12.56 14.82
CA PHE A 89 -9.77 13.99 14.83
C PHE A 89 -9.00 14.77 13.74
N GLY A 90 -9.48 15.98 13.46
CA GLY A 90 -8.81 16.93 12.58
C GLY A 90 -8.72 16.47 11.12
N TYR A 91 -7.62 16.84 10.46
CA TYR A 91 -7.45 16.62 9.02
C TYR A 91 -7.41 15.13 8.64
N ALA A 92 -6.89 14.27 9.51
CA ALA A 92 -6.87 12.82 9.30
C ALA A 92 -8.29 12.25 9.16
N ASN A 93 -9.25 12.74 9.94
CA ASN A 93 -10.65 12.33 9.82
C ASN A 93 -11.22 12.64 8.43
N VAL A 94 -10.96 13.86 7.95
CA VAL A 94 -11.45 14.34 6.64
C VAL A 94 -10.89 13.48 5.52
N ILE A 95 -9.58 13.17 5.55
CA ILE A 95 -8.94 12.29 4.58
C ILE A 95 -9.56 10.90 4.62
N LEU A 96 -9.60 10.26 5.80
CA LEU A 96 -10.10 8.89 5.93
C LEU A 96 -11.56 8.77 5.50
N LYS A 97 -12.40 9.76 5.85
CA LYS A 97 -13.80 9.80 5.42
C LYS A 97 -13.92 9.91 3.90
N HIS A 98 -13.16 10.80 3.27
CA HIS A 98 -13.16 10.97 1.81
C HIS A 98 -12.67 9.72 1.08
N VAL A 99 -11.58 9.13 1.55
CA VAL A 99 -11.01 7.90 0.96
C VAL A 99 -11.96 6.73 1.16
N SER A 100 -12.59 6.60 2.33
CA SER A 100 -13.61 5.55 2.61
C SER A 100 -14.79 5.62 1.64
N GLN A 101 -15.29 6.82 1.34
CA GLN A 101 -16.39 7.02 0.40
C GLN A 101 -16.02 6.63 -1.03
N LYS A 102 -14.83 7.01 -1.48
CA LYS A 102 -14.31 6.60 -2.79
C LYS A 102 -14.11 5.10 -2.89
N TYR A 103 -13.55 4.48 -1.84
CA TYR A 103 -13.35 3.04 -1.79
C TYR A 103 -14.68 2.27 -1.88
N LYS A 104 -15.71 2.71 -1.14
CA LYS A 104 -17.04 2.09 -1.16
C LYS A 104 -17.73 2.10 -2.53
N THR A 105 -17.35 3.04 -3.39
CA THR A 105 -17.93 3.24 -4.73
C THR A 105 -16.96 2.84 -5.85
N ALA A 106 -15.80 2.27 -5.53
CA ALA A 106 -14.84 1.84 -6.52
C ALA A 106 -15.33 0.55 -7.20
N ASP A 107 -15.30 0.53 -8.53
CA ASP A 107 -15.62 -0.67 -9.33
C ASP A 107 -14.67 -1.83 -9.01
N ASP A 108 -13.41 -1.50 -8.70
CA ASP A 108 -12.37 -2.44 -8.30
C ASP A 108 -11.66 -1.92 -7.04
N PRO A 109 -12.05 -2.43 -5.85
CA PRO A 109 -11.45 -2.05 -4.58
C PRO A 109 -9.95 -2.33 -4.49
N LEU A 110 -9.47 -3.40 -5.14
CA LEU A 110 -8.06 -3.76 -5.12
C LEU A 110 -7.25 -2.76 -5.95
N ARG A 111 -7.68 -2.49 -7.19
CA ARG A 111 -7.03 -1.51 -8.05
C ARG A 111 -7.06 -0.09 -7.45
N PHE A 112 -8.15 0.28 -6.80
CA PHE A 112 -8.22 1.53 -6.05
C PHE A 112 -7.15 1.57 -4.95
N SER A 113 -7.01 0.48 -4.19
CA SER A 113 -6.05 0.37 -3.08
C SER A 113 -4.60 0.42 -3.56
N VAL A 114 -4.28 -0.23 -4.67
CA VAL A 114 -2.96 -0.12 -5.33
C VAL A 114 -2.66 1.34 -5.66
N LYS A 115 -3.59 2.02 -6.34
CA LYS A 115 -3.41 3.41 -6.75
C LYS A 115 -3.25 4.34 -5.56
N LEU A 116 -4.08 4.18 -4.53
CA LEU A 116 -3.99 4.96 -3.30
C LEU A 116 -2.63 4.77 -2.62
N LEU A 117 -2.13 3.53 -2.58
CA LEU A 117 -0.82 3.24 -2.00
C LEU A 117 0.31 3.88 -2.81
N GLU A 118 0.25 3.85 -4.14
CA GLU A 118 1.21 4.54 -5.02
C GLU A 118 1.14 6.07 -4.90
N GLU A 119 -0.05 6.64 -4.71
CA GLU A 119 -0.26 8.08 -4.49
C GLU A 119 0.32 8.52 -3.13
N ASN A 120 0.17 7.70 -2.08
CA ASN A 120 0.71 7.97 -0.75
C ASN A 120 2.22 7.71 -0.67
N HIS A 121 2.74 6.77 -1.46
CA HIS A 121 4.14 6.37 -1.48
C HIS A 121 4.70 6.40 -2.91
N PRO A 122 5.01 7.60 -3.47
CA PRO A 122 5.38 7.76 -4.88
C PRO A 122 6.58 6.93 -5.35
N ILE A 123 7.44 6.49 -4.42
CA ILE A 123 8.55 5.59 -4.72
C ILE A 123 8.10 4.24 -5.29
N LEU A 124 6.90 3.76 -4.95
CA LEU A 124 6.33 2.53 -5.52
C LEU A 124 6.11 2.68 -7.03
N SER A 125 5.51 3.80 -7.45
CA SER A 125 5.32 4.12 -8.86
C SER A 125 6.65 4.39 -9.56
N GLY A 126 7.51 5.24 -8.97
CA GLY A 126 8.81 5.60 -9.55
C GLY A 126 9.76 4.42 -9.74
N SER A 127 9.70 3.41 -8.86
CA SER A 127 10.51 2.20 -8.96
C SER A 127 9.90 1.08 -9.81
N LYS A 128 8.68 1.29 -10.33
CA LYS A 128 7.85 0.27 -11.00
C LYS A 128 7.65 -0.98 -10.15
N PHE A 129 7.38 -0.78 -8.86
CA PHE A 129 7.34 -1.84 -7.85
C PHE A 129 6.39 -2.97 -8.22
N PHE A 130 5.11 -2.65 -8.44
CA PHE A 130 4.09 -3.66 -8.75
C PHE A 130 4.36 -4.38 -10.08
N SER A 131 4.85 -3.67 -11.10
CA SER A 131 5.23 -4.31 -12.38
C SER A 131 6.42 -5.28 -12.24
N LYS A 132 7.35 -5.01 -11.32
CA LYS A 132 8.45 -5.95 -11.03
C LYS A 132 7.95 -7.18 -10.30
N ILE A 133 7.00 -7.02 -9.40
CA ILE A 133 6.40 -8.15 -8.68
C ILE A 133 5.56 -8.99 -9.61
N GLU A 134 4.73 -8.37 -10.46
CA GLU A 134 3.99 -9.08 -11.50
C GLU A 134 4.93 -9.95 -12.34
N LYS A 135 6.03 -9.38 -12.83
CA LYS A 135 7.04 -10.15 -13.57
C LYS A 135 7.68 -11.29 -12.77
N LYS A 136 7.88 -11.14 -11.46
CA LYS A 136 8.46 -12.20 -10.62
C LYS A 136 7.45 -13.30 -10.32
N CYS A 137 6.24 -12.92 -9.91
CA CYS A 137 5.23 -13.81 -9.35
C CYS A 137 4.23 -14.36 -10.38
N SER A 138 4.30 -13.90 -11.64
CA SER A 138 3.55 -14.49 -12.77
C SER A 138 4.39 -15.46 -13.61
N MET A 139 5.66 -15.71 -13.26
CA MET A 139 6.45 -16.75 -13.94
C MET A 139 6.00 -18.15 -13.48
N PRO A 140 5.75 -19.09 -14.41
CA PRO A 140 5.33 -20.45 -14.10
C PRO A 140 6.42 -21.28 -13.43
#